data_AF-A0AAD7ILC8-F1
#
_entry.id   AF-A0AAD7ILC8-F1
#
_cell.length_a   1.000
_cell.length_b   1.000
_cell.length_c   1.000
_cell.angle_alpha   90.00
_cell.angle_beta   90.00
_cell.angle_gamma   90.00
#
_symmetry.space_group_name_H-M   'P 1'
#
loop_
_entity.id
_entity.type
_entity.pdbx_description
1 polymer ?
#
loop_
_entity_poly.entity_id
_entity_poly.type
_entity_poly.pdbx_seq_one_letter_code
_entity_poly.pdbx_strand_id
1 'polypeptide(L)'
;MPRNTSPNPPSVCTKQPARTGKRNDENRAPPKNKTKTKATTAGPIDPYSEEMEQKYNIEGCNVQEIVFLRQDNDRAQAQIKEQAAAYAKLQAEIAVLKARPSTFASDVTNQESAGETAGPRDEHDKLAAELEKAIAANTELQQRLAVVTAQSSTKAGAASAIAMIPRPAGSAGNDFNIQDAMGLESAKDRERYKLLMRSLRDLVLAAGIPWELPWAKVPVSLKDKFFNVAAKQHPILLRYENHWATEEIAKQYIKNKRRLGYDNGSLEVPAEYGYLKANSAKRDPSAPRGRKLANVDQAKKVAKKKNDVARKRAPRKTKKAGPSTSSKGKGKACVVDDDEEMSDVGAGEGEDSSYSSDGDGH
;
A
#
# COMPACT_ATOMS: atom_id res chain seq x y z
N MET A 1 -17.52 -49.75 43.90
CA MET A 1 -18.14 -48.84 42.90
C MET A 1 -17.95 -49.44 41.50
N PRO A 2 -18.91 -50.24 40.99
CA PRO A 2 -18.81 -50.81 39.64
C PRO A 2 -19.15 -49.77 38.58
N ARG A 3 -18.33 -49.69 37.52
CA ARG A 3 -18.50 -48.79 36.37
C ARG A 3 -19.57 -49.35 35.44
N ASN A 4 -20.60 -48.52 35.22
CA ASN A 4 -21.72 -48.79 34.33
C ASN A 4 -21.24 -48.61 32.86
N THR A 5 -21.19 -49.70 32.10
CA THR A 5 -20.87 -49.69 30.67
C THR A 5 -22.18 -49.75 29.88
N SER A 6 -22.46 -48.71 29.10
CA SER A 6 -23.64 -48.61 28.24
C SER A 6 -23.32 -49.16 26.84
N PRO A 7 -24.17 -50.00 26.23
CA PRO A 7 -23.90 -50.59 24.92
C PRO A 7 -24.28 -49.63 23.77
N ASN A 8 -23.38 -49.54 22.78
CA ASN A 8 -23.61 -48.85 21.50
C ASN A 8 -24.71 -49.55 20.68
N PRO A 9 -25.61 -48.79 20.01
CA PRO A 9 -26.57 -49.35 19.07
C PRO A 9 -25.92 -49.66 17.69
N PRO A 10 -26.48 -50.64 16.94
CA PRO A 10 -25.90 -51.11 15.68
C PRO A 10 -26.08 -50.13 14.51
N SER A 11 -25.02 -50.00 13.73
CA SER A 11 -24.94 -49.25 12.48
C SER A 11 -25.82 -49.87 11.40
N VAL A 12 -26.91 -49.19 11.02
CA VAL A 12 -27.77 -49.58 9.91
C VAL A 12 -27.22 -49.02 8.61
N CYS A 13 -26.50 -49.86 7.87
CA CYS A 13 -26.05 -49.60 6.52
C CYS A 13 -27.25 -49.60 5.55
N THR A 14 -27.70 -48.42 5.14
CA THR A 14 -28.73 -48.26 4.09
C THR A 14 -28.06 -47.98 2.73
N LYS A 15 -28.01 -49.02 1.89
CA LYS A 15 -27.72 -48.92 0.45
C LYS A 15 -28.82 -48.11 -0.23
N GLN A 16 -28.49 -46.96 -0.83
CA GLN A 16 -29.38 -46.28 -1.77
C GLN A 16 -29.22 -46.84 -3.19
N PRO A 17 -30.33 -47.10 -3.92
CA PRO A 17 -30.27 -47.52 -5.31
C PRO A 17 -30.08 -46.35 -6.28
N ALA A 18 -29.33 -46.63 -7.35
CA ALA A 18 -29.10 -45.74 -8.47
C ALA A 18 -30.41 -45.30 -9.14
N ARG A 19 -30.62 -43.98 -9.26
CA ARG A 19 -31.74 -43.38 -9.97
C ARG A 19 -31.22 -42.75 -11.27
N THR A 20 -31.32 -43.49 -12.36
CA THR A 20 -31.26 -42.96 -13.72
C THR A 20 -32.64 -42.40 -14.07
N GLY A 21 -32.73 -41.10 -14.33
CA GLY A 21 -33.98 -40.46 -14.73
C GLY A 21 -33.71 -39.13 -15.41
N LYS A 22 -33.59 -39.17 -16.73
CA LYS A 22 -33.77 -37.99 -17.60
C LYS A 22 -35.19 -37.47 -17.42
N ARG A 23 -35.36 -36.25 -16.91
CA ARG A 23 -36.60 -35.48 -17.05
C ARG A 23 -36.26 -34.10 -17.61
N ASN A 24 -36.93 -33.78 -18.70
CA ASN A 24 -37.00 -32.45 -19.29
C ASN A 24 -37.80 -31.55 -18.35
N ASP A 25 -37.20 -30.45 -17.90
CA ASP A 25 -37.87 -29.39 -17.12
C ASP A 25 -37.93 -28.11 -17.96
N GLU A 26 -38.86 -28.08 -18.91
CA GLU A 26 -39.44 -26.81 -19.40
C GLU A 26 -40.66 -26.54 -18.53
N ASN A 27 -40.50 -25.65 -17.54
CA ASN A 27 -41.50 -24.95 -16.71
C ASN A 27 -41.05 -24.87 -15.25
N ARG A 28 -39.93 -24.16 -15.00
CA ARG A 28 -39.50 -23.83 -13.64
C ARG A 28 -39.95 -22.43 -13.26
N ALA A 29 -41.05 -22.37 -12.51
CA ALA A 29 -41.50 -21.18 -11.80
C ALA A 29 -40.39 -20.59 -10.89
N PRO A 30 -40.39 -19.27 -10.63
CA PRO A 30 -39.35 -18.62 -9.83
C PRO A 30 -39.35 -19.13 -8.37
N PRO A 31 -38.17 -19.35 -7.77
CA PRO A 31 -38.07 -19.88 -6.42
C PRO A 31 -38.55 -18.85 -5.39
N LYS A 32 -39.54 -19.25 -4.57
CA LYS A 32 -39.93 -18.52 -3.37
C LYS A 32 -38.75 -18.50 -2.39
N ASN A 33 -38.27 -17.30 -2.07
CA ASN A 33 -37.23 -17.05 -1.08
C ASN A 33 -37.65 -17.57 0.30
N LYS A 34 -37.09 -18.71 0.70
CA LYS A 34 -37.14 -19.18 2.09
C LYS A 34 -36.08 -18.43 2.88
N THR A 35 -36.52 -17.46 3.68
CA THR A 35 -35.73 -16.82 4.73
C THR A 35 -35.32 -17.90 5.76
N LYS A 36 -34.09 -18.40 5.64
CA LYS A 36 -33.44 -19.20 6.69
C LYS A 36 -33.03 -18.24 7.80
N THR A 37 -33.85 -18.13 8.84
CA THR A 37 -33.42 -17.66 10.15
C THR A 37 -32.42 -18.66 10.71
N LYS A 38 -31.12 -18.32 10.64
CA LYS A 38 -30.08 -19.04 11.39
C LYS A 38 -30.25 -18.64 12.85
N ALA A 39 -30.62 -19.59 13.69
CA ALA A 39 -30.49 -19.45 15.13
C ALA A 39 -28.99 -19.33 15.46
N THR A 40 -28.60 -18.17 15.97
CA THR A 40 -27.28 -17.89 16.52
C THR A 40 -27.15 -18.66 17.83
N THR A 41 -26.55 -19.83 17.79
CA THR A 41 -26.08 -20.54 18.99
C THR A 41 -24.91 -19.73 19.55
N ALA A 42 -25.13 -19.11 20.72
CA ALA A 42 -24.09 -18.43 21.48
C ALA A 42 -23.03 -19.46 21.89
N GLY A 43 -21.88 -19.40 21.22
CA GLY A 43 -20.69 -20.14 21.63
C GLY A 43 -20.14 -19.60 22.95
N PRO A 44 -19.34 -20.40 23.67
CA PRO A 44 -18.71 -19.98 24.92
C PRO A 44 -17.87 -18.73 24.66
N ILE A 45 -18.15 -17.68 25.42
CA ILE A 45 -17.39 -16.43 25.43
C ILE A 45 -15.99 -16.78 25.93
N ASP A 46 -15.01 -16.62 25.05
CA ASP A 46 -13.60 -16.80 25.35
C ASP A 46 -13.18 -15.75 26.39
N PRO A 47 -12.82 -16.14 27.63
CA PRO A 47 -12.46 -15.20 28.70
C PRO A 47 -11.16 -14.43 28.41
N TYR A 48 -10.47 -14.71 27.30
CA TYR A 48 -9.26 -14.00 26.88
C TYR A 48 -9.50 -12.73 26.04
N SER A 49 -10.76 -12.42 25.70
CA SER A 49 -11.12 -11.24 24.91
C SER A 49 -11.14 -9.93 25.72
N GLU A 50 -11.40 -9.99 27.04
CA GLU A 50 -11.67 -8.79 27.85
C GLU A 50 -10.39 -8.16 28.42
N GLU A 51 -9.34 -8.96 28.67
CA GLU A 51 -8.03 -8.43 29.09
C GLU A 51 -7.22 -7.80 27.93
N MET A 52 -7.49 -8.21 26.69
CA MET A 52 -6.86 -7.59 25.51
C MET A 52 -7.47 -6.22 25.18
N GLU A 53 -8.76 -5.99 25.46
CA GLU A 53 -9.39 -4.68 25.28
C GLU A 53 -8.88 -3.63 26.29
N GLN A 54 -8.48 -4.04 27.50
CA GLN A 54 -7.90 -3.11 28.47
C GLN A 54 -6.47 -2.67 28.14
N LYS A 55 -5.70 -3.49 27.39
CA LYS A 55 -4.29 -3.20 27.07
C LYS A 55 -4.07 -2.38 25.81
N TYR A 56 -5.05 -2.35 24.90
CA TYR A 56 -5.04 -1.48 23.72
C TYR A 56 -5.63 -0.08 23.99
N ASN A 57 -6.10 0.19 25.21
CA ASN A 57 -6.53 1.52 25.64
C ASN A 57 -5.37 2.47 26.02
N ILE A 58 -4.12 2.03 25.85
CA ILE A 58 -2.91 2.83 26.19
C ILE A 58 -2.38 3.61 24.96
N GLU A 59 -2.89 3.36 23.75
CA GLU A 59 -2.65 4.19 22.57
C GLU A 59 -3.93 4.86 22.06
N GLY A 60 -4.85 5.17 23.00
CA GLY A 60 -5.92 6.13 22.80
C GLY A 60 -5.35 7.55 22.64
N CYS A 61 -4.56 7.78 21.59
CA CYS A 61 -4.36 9.13 21.08
C CYS A 61 -5.73 9.56 20.57
N ASN A 62 -6.46 10.24 21.46
CA ASN A 62 -7.86 10.55 21.31
C ASN A 62 -8.02 11.28 19.97
N VAL A 63 -8.73 10.66 19.03
CA VAL A 63 -8.94 11.26 17.69
C VAL A 63 -9.55 12.67 17.85
N GLN A 64 -10.32 12.91 18.91
CA GLN A 64 -10.83 14.24 19.25
C GLN A 64 -9.71 15.22 19.64
N GLU A 65 -8.67 14.77 20.32
CA GLU A 65 -7.51 15.58 20.70
C GLU A 65 -6.63 15.94 19.48
N ILE A 66 -6.46 15.02 18.53
CA ILE A 66 -5.78 15.32 17.25
C ILE A 66 -6.58 16.35 16.44
N VAL A 67 -7.92 16.23 16.41
CA VAL A 67 -8.79 17.21 15.75
C VAL A 67 -8.71 18.57 16.45
N PHE A 68 -8.69 18.59 17.79
CA PHE A 68 -8.55 19.82 18.58
C PHE A 68 -7.21 20.51 18.33
N LEU A 69 -6.10 19.77 18.39
CA LEU A 69 -4.75 20.28 18.11
C LEU A 69 -4.63 20.85 16.69
N ARG A 70 -5.31 20.24 15.71
CA ARG A 70 -5.33 20.76 14.34
C ARG A 70 -6.11 22.07 14.23
N GLN A 71 -7.25 22.15 14.90
CA GLN A 71 -8.07 23.34 14.94
C GLN A 71 -7.35 24.51 15.65
N ASP A 72 -6.60 24.23 16.72
CA ASP A 72 -5.80 25.24 17.41
C ASP A 72 -4.62 25.71 16.56
N ASN A 73 -3.98 24.82 15.80
CA ASN A 73 -2.93 25.20 14.86
C ASN A 73 -3.49 26.09 13.72
N ASP A 74 -4.66 25.76 13.18
CA ASP A 74 -5.32 26.58 12.17
C ASP A 74 -5.71 27.97 12.71
N ARG A 75 -6.19 28.05 13.98
CA ARG A 75 -6.45 29.32 14.66
C ARG A 75 -5.19 30.15 14.87
N ALA A 76 -4.10 29.52 15.31
CA ALA A 76 -2.81 30.19 15.48
C ALA A 76 -2.27 30.73 14.14
N GLN A 77 -2.38 29.95 13.06
CA GLN A 77 -2.01 30.38 11.71
C GLN A 77 -2.86 31.56 11.22
N ALA A 78 -4.17 31.57 11.51
CA ALA A 78 -5.05 32.68 11.18
C ALA A 78 -4.66 33.96 11.93
N GLN A 79 -4.38 33.87 13.23
CA GLN A 79 -3.93 35.00 14.03
C GLN A 79 -2.60 35.59 13.53
N ILE A 80 -1.65 34.74 13.15
CA ILE A 80 -0.36 35.19 12.56
C ILE A 80 -0.60 35.96 11.25
N LYS A 81 -1.48 35.47 10.38
CA LYS A 81 -1.82 36.16 9.12
C LYS A 81 -2.50 37.51 9.36
N GLU A 82 -3.40 37.58 10.34
CA GLU A 82 -4.09 38.82 10.71
C GLU A 82 -3.10 39.85 11.28
N GLN A 83 -2.21 39.44 12.17
CA GLN A 83 -1.15 40.30 12.71
C GLN A 83 -0.21 40.80 11.61
N ALA A 84 0.18 39.93 10.67
CA ALA A 84 1.01 40.31 9.53
C ALA A 84 0.31 41.35 8.63
N ALA A 85 -1.00 41.19 8.39
CA ALA A 85 -1.79 42.14 7.60
C ALA A 85 -1.95 43.49 8.32
N ALA A 86 -2.15 43.49 9.65
CA ALA A 86 -2.21 44.70 10.45
C ALA A 86 -0.86 45.45 10.41
N TYR A 87 0.25 44.74 10.54
CA TYR A 87 1.58 45.32 10.46
C TYR A 87 1.88 45.92 9.07
N ALA A 88 1.47 45.26 8.00
CA ALA A 88 1.60 45.77 6.64
C ALA A 88 0.82 47.08 6.42
N LYS A 89 -0.39 47.22 7.00
CA LYS A 89 -1.15 48.48 6.96
C LYS A 89 -0.44 49.62 7.69
N LEU A 90 0.09 49.32 8.87
CA LEU A 90 0.80 50.30 9.71
C LEU A 90 2.09 50.78 9.01
N GLN A 91 2.82 49.88 8.33
CA GLN A 91 3.97 50.26 7.50
C GLN A 91 3.57 51.15 6.31
N ALA A 92 2.44 50.88 5.66
CA ALA A 92 1.93 51.72 4.58
C ALA A 92 1.58 53.14 5.07
N GLU A 93 0.95 53.27 6.24
CA GLU A 93 0.62 54.57 6.84
C GLU A 93 1.87 55.38 7.22
N ILE A 94 2.87 54.73 7.82
CA ILE A 94 4.17 55.36 8.10
C ILE A 94 4.84 55.83 6.79
N ALA A 95 4.75 55.03 5.72
CA ALA A 95 5.30 55.42 4.43
C ALA A 95 4.60 56.65 3.85
N VAL A 96 3.26 56.74 3.97
CA VAL A 96 2.48 57.93 3.56
C VAL A 96 2.86 59.16 4.38
N LEU A 97 3.00 59.03 5.70
CA LEU A 97 3.41 60.13 6.58
C LEU A 97 4.83 60.62 6.26
N LYS A 98 5.77 59.72 5.96
CA LYS A 98 7.13 60.08 5.53
C LYS A 98 7.18 60.68 4.13
N ALA A 99 6.33 60.22 3.22
CA ALA A 99 6.28 60.71 1.85
C ALA A 99 5.56 62.05 1.72
N ARG A 100 4.75 62.46 2.72
CA ARG A 100 4.10 63.77 2.74
C ARG A 100 5.20 64.84 2.82
N PRO A 101 5.52 65.52 1.70
CA PRO A 101 6.56 66.52 1.69
C PRO A 101 6.15 67.60 2.69
N SER A 102 7.09 68.01 3.55
CA SER A 102 6.91 69.10 4.50
C SER A 102 6.67 70.41 3.73
N THR A 103 5.45 70.61 3.23
CA THR A 103 5.02 71.85 2.57
C THR A 103 4.73 72.95 3.59
N PHE A 104 4.97 72.68 4.88
CA PHE A 104 4.82 73.66 5.96
C PHE A 104 6.07 74.54 6.15
N ALA A 105 7.16 74.28 5.42
CA ALA A 105 8.40 75.04 5.54
C ALA A 105 8.44 76.36 4.74
N SER A 106 7.36 76.74 4.03
CA SER A 106 7.38 77.93 3.17
C SER A 106 6.25 78.95 3.39
N ASP A 107 5.41 78.82 4.43
CA ASP A 107 4.29 79.75 4.66
C ASP A 107 4.17 80.26 6.12
N VAL A 108 5.27 80.24 6.88
CA VAL A 108 5.35 80.80 8.25
C VAL A 108 6.46 81.84 8.31
N THR A 109 6.32 82.88 7.50
CA THR A 109 6.99 84.17 7.70
C THR A 109 5.90 85.23 7.67
N ASN A 110 5.43 85.61 8.86
CA ASN A 110 4.55 86.75 9.21
C ASN A 110 3.22 86.37 9.89
N GLN A 111 3.30 85.84 11.11
CA GLN A 111 2.31 86.21 12.13
C GLN A 111 2.92 86.05 13.54
N GLU A 112 3.61 87.11 13.99
CA GLU A 112 3.85 87.34 15.41
C GLU A 112 2.48 87.51 16.10
N SER A 113 2.01 86.46 16.76
CA SER A 113 0.98 86.57 17.79
C SER A 113 1.41 85.66 18.93
N ALA A 114 1.81 86.29 20.03
CA ALA A 114 2.19 85.66 21.27
C ALA A 114 0.99 84.85 21.82
N GLY A 115 1.01 83.55 21.56
CA GLY A 115 0.03 82.59 22.05
C GLY A 115 0.75 81.32 22.48
N GLU A 116 1.06 81.25 23.75
CA GLU A 116 1.70 80.16 24.47
C GLU A 116 0.89 78.84 24.32
N THR A 117 1.25 78.00 23.36
CA THR A 117 0.69 76.64 23.22
C THR A 117 1.82 75.60 23.32
N ALA A 118 2.21 75.31 24.56
CA ALA A 118 3.18 74.27 24.92
C ALA A 118 2.67 72.82 24.73
N GLY A 119 1.73 72.56 23.81
CA GLY A 119 0.96 71.31 23.74
C GLY A 119 1.44 70.17 22.81
N PRO A 120 2.05 70.41 21.63
CA PRO A 120 2.22 69.33 20.63
C PRO A 120 3.54 68.54 20.72
N ARG A 121 4.55 68.99 21.49
CA ARG A 121 5.82 68.25 21.65
C ARG A 121 5.66 67.02 22.54
N ASP A 122 4.88 67.13 23.61
CA ASP A 122 4.68 66.03 24.57
C ASP A 122 3.95 64.83 23.95
N GLU A 123 3.09 65.03 22.95
CA GLU A 123 2.41 63.93 22.26
C GLU A 123 3.34 63.17 21.30
N HIS A 124 4.24 63.88 20.64
CA HIS A 124 5.25 63.25 19.77
C HIS A 124 6.22 62.39 20.57
N ASP A 125 6.66 62.87 21.74
CA ASP A 125 7.56 62.11 22.61
C ASP A 125 6.88 60.86 23.20
N LYS A 126 5.57 60.95 23.52
CA LYS A 126 4.77 59.78 23.94
C LYS A 126 4.63 58.73 22.84
N LEU A 127 4.32 59.15 21.61
CA LEU A 127 4.20 58.24 20.46
C LEU A 127 5.54 57.58 20.11
N ALA A 128 6.65 58.32 20.20
CA ALA A 128 7.98 57.78 19.98
C ALA A 128 8.32 56.69 21.02
N ALA A 129 8.03 56.93 22.30
CA ALA A 129 8.25 55.95 23.37
C ALA A 129 7.38 54.68 23.20
N GLU A 130 6.15 54.82 22.74
CA GLU A 130 5.26 53.68 22.47
C GLU A 130 5.74 52.83 21.29
N LEU A 131 6.27 53.47 20.24
CA LEU A 131 6.83 52.80 19.06
C LEU A 131 8.10 52.01 19.40
N GLU A 132 9.00 52.58 20.21
CA GLU A 132 10.18 51.84 20.71
C GLU A 132 9.77 50.62 21.54
N LYS A 133 8.76 50.75 22.41
CA LYS A 133 8.24 49.64 23.21
C LYS A 133 7.66 48.51 22.34
N ALA A 134 6.96 48.86 21.25
CA ALA A 134 6.40 47.88 20.32
C ALA A 134 7.50 47.16 19.51
N ILE A 135 8.56 47.86 19.12
CA ILE A 135 9.72 47.23 18.45
C ILE A 135 10.41 46.26 19.40
N ALA A 136 10.65 46.65 20.66
CA ALA A 136 11.26 45.78 21.66
C ALA A 136 10.45 44.47 21.87
N ALA A 137 9.12 44.58 22.01
CA ALA A 137 8.26 43.41 22.15
C ALA A 137 8.30 42.46 20.93
N ASN A 138 8.34 43.02 19.72
CA ASN A 138 8.48 42.21 18.49
C ASN A 138 9.83 41.51 18.40
N THR A 139 10.92 42.18 18.80
CA THR A 139 12.24 41.56 18.81
C THR A 139 12.32 40.41 19.81
N GLU A 140 11.68 40.53 20.99
CA GLU A 140 11.60 39.45 21.97
C GLU A 140 10.79 38.26 21.43
N LEU A 141 9.65 38.50 20.78
CA LEU A 141 8.85 37.45 20.15
C LEU A 141 9.63 36.71 19.05
N GLN A 142 10.36 37.45 18.20
CA GLN A 142 11.21 36.85 17.17
C GLN A 142 12.34 36.00 17.79
N GLN A 143 12.96 36.46 18.89
CA GLN A 143 13.95 35.68 19.62
C GLN A 143 13.35 34.40 20.23
N ARG A 144 12.15 34.47 20.83
CA ARG A 144 11.46 33.28 21.35
C ARG A 144 11.13 32.27 20.24
N LEU A 145 10.69 32.74 19.07
CA LEU A 145 10.45 31.88 17.92
C LEU A 145 11.77 31.26 17.40
N ALA A 146 12.86 32.02 17.36
CA ALA A 146 14.18 31.50 16.99
C ALA A 146 14.66 30.42 17.99
N VAL A 147 14.45 30.62 19.30
CA VAL A 147 14.79 29.62 20.32
C VAL A 147 13.92 28.37 20.19
N VAL A 148 12.61 28.50 20.01
CA VAL A 148 11.71 27.34 19.84
C VAL A 148 12.03 26.57 18.56
N THR A 149 12.38 27.26 17.47
CA THR A 149 12.79 26.62 16.21
C THR A 149 14.18 25.97 16.31
N ALA A 150 15.13 26.59 17.01
CA ALA A 150 16.43 25.97 17.30
C ALA A 150 16.29 24.75 18.23
N GLN A 151 15.44 24.82 19.25
CA GLN A 151 15.16 23.69 20.15
C GLN A 151 14.41 22.55 19.44
N SER A 152 13.50 22.84 18.52
CA SER A 152 12.83 21.81 17.74
C SER A 152 13.77 21.17 16.71
N SER A 153 14.71 21.93 16.12
CA SER A 153 15.73 21.38 15.22
C SER A 153 16.76 20.49 15.92
N THR A 154 17.17 20.83 17.15
CA THR A 154 18.13 20.02 17.92
C THR A 154 17.51 18.76 18.51
N LYS A 155 16.22 18.82 18.88
CA LYS A 155 15.47 17.61 19.29
C LYS A 155 15.07 16.73 18.11
N ALA A 156 14.91 17.29 16.92
CA ALA A 156 14.75 16.53 15.67
C ALA A 156 16.08 15.93 15.16
N GLY A 157 17.22 16.56 15.45
CA GLY A 157 18.55 16.06 15.07
C GLY A 157 19.03 14.83 15.86
N ALA A 158 18.46 14.58 17.05
CA ALA A 158 18.71 13.38 17.84
C ALA A 158 17.65 12.27 17.64
N ALA A 159 16.67 12.48 16.75
CA ALA A 159 15.94 11.38 16.14
C ALA A 159 16.92 10.66 15.21
N SER A 160 17.76 9.83 15.83
CA SER A 160 18.63 8.81 15.26
C SER A 160 18.46 8.71 13.76
N ALA A 161 19.46 9.16 12.99
CA ALA A 161 19.52 9.00 11.53
C ALA A 161 18.99 7.61 11.19
N ILE A 162 17.71 7.54 10.82
CA ILE A 162 17.02 6.26 10.86
C ILE A 162 17.62 5.52 9.68
N ALA A 163 18.38 4.48 9.98
CA ALA A 163 19.05 3.69 8.96
C ALA A 163 18.01 3.33 7.90
N MET A 164 18.13 3.97 6.73
CA MET A 164 17.16 3.80 5.67
C MET A 164 17.27 2.36 5.20
N ILE A 165 16.15 1.66 5.21
CA ILE A 165 16.08 0.26 4.79
C ILE A 165 15.94 0.27 3.26
N PRO A 166 16.97 -0.17 2.51
CA PRO A 166 16.92 -0.21 1.06
C PRO A 166 15.87 -1.21 0.59
N ARG A 167 15.40 -1.02 -0.65
CA ARG A 167 14.45 -1.95 -1.26
C ARG A 167 15.16 -3.30 -1.54
N PRO A 168 14.59 -4.45 -1.14
CA PRO A 168 15.15 -5.75 -1.52
C PRO A 168 15.08 -5.96 -3.04
N ALA A 169 16.04 -6.71 -3.59
CA ALA A 169 16.04 -7.07 -5.00
C ALA A 169 14.84 -7.97 -5.34
N GLY A 170 14.28 -7.78 -6.54
CA GLY A 170 13.17 -8.59 -7.06
C GLY A 170 11.78 -7.97 -6.92
N SER A 171 10.76 -8.82 -7.03
CA SER A 171 9.34 -8.52 -7.04
C SER A 171 8.64 -9.04 -5.79
N ALA A 172 7.85 -8.19 -5.14
CA ALA A 172 7.10 -8.56 -3.95
C ALA A 172 6.12 -9.72 -4.23
N GLY A 173 6.17 -10.74 -3.37
CA GLY A 173 5.37 -11.95 -3.45
C GLY A 173 5.94 -13.07 -4.31
N ASN A 174 6.94 -12.79 -5.15
CA ASN A 174 7.69 -13.83 -5.87
C ASN A 174 9.07 -14.03 -5.22
N ASP A 175 9.83 -12.94 -5.09
CA ASP A 175 11.24 -12.99 -4.68
C ASP A 175 11.41 -12.67 -3.19
N PHE A 176 10.50 -11.86 -2.63
CA PHE A 176 10.52 -11.51 -1.21
C PHE A 176 9.11 -11.29 -0.65
N ASN A 177 8.98 -11.48 0.65
CA ASN A 177 7.79 -11.13 1.41
C ASN A 177 7.93 -9.71 1.98
N ILE A 178 6.91 -8.87 1.75
CA ILE A 178 6.91 -7.46 2.20
C ILE A 178 7.04 -7.37 3.72
N GLN A 179 6.35 -8.25 4.47
CA GLN A 179 6.35 -8.22 5.94
C GLN A 179 7.76 -8.49 6.49
N ASP A 180 8.44 -9.50 5.93
CA ASP A 180 9.77 -9.94 6.37
C ASP A 180 10.82 -8.89 5.97
N ALA A 181 10.73 -8.34 4.75
CA ALA A 181 11.59 -7.25 4.30
C ALA A 181 11.40 -5.94 5.08
N MET A 182 10.23 -5.74 5.68
CA MET A 182 9.97 -4.62 6.59
C MET A 182 10.51 -4.85 8.01
N GLY A 183 10.96 -6.07 8.34
CA GLY A 183 11.40 -6.46 9.68
C GLY A 183 10.25 -6.63 10.67
N LEU A 184 9.03 -6.93 10.20
CA LEU A 184 7.81 -7.02 11.01
C LEU A 184 7.33 -8.47 11.20
N GLU A 185 8.26 -9.42 11.34
CA GLU A 185 7.94 -10.85 11.41
C GLU A 185 7.40 -11.30 12.77
N SER A 186 7.74 -10.58 13.86
CA SER A 186 7.30 -10.92 15.23
C SER A 186 5.78 -10.98 15.34
N ALA A 187 5.26 -11.83 16.24
CA ALA A 187 3.81 -11.98 16.44
C ALA A 187 3.08 -10.64 16.72
N LYS A 188 3.67 -9.77 17.55
CA LYS A 188 3.16 -8.42 17.83
C LYS A 188 3.25 -7.49 16.61
N ASP A 189 4.31 -7.63 15.82
CA ASP A 189 4.54 -6.81 14.63
C ASP A 189 3.65 -7.24 13.46
N ARG A 190 3.18 -8.49 13.46
CA ARG A 190 2.18 -8.97 12.51
C ARG A 190 0.85 -8.23 12.65
N GLU A 191 0.42 -7.91 13.87
CA GLU A 191 -0.78 -7.10 14.11
C GLU A 191 -0.58 -5.66 13.62
N ARG A 192 0.58 -5.07 13.92
CA ARG A 192 0.96 -3.75 13.41
C ARG A 192 0.99 -3.71 11.88
N TYR A 193 1.53 -4.74 11.24
CA TYR A 193 1.54 -4.86 9.78
C TYR A 193 0.13 -4.95 9.21
N LYS A 194 -0.77 -5.73 9.82
CA LYS A 194 -2.19 -5.79 9.41
C LYS A 194 -2.90 -4.44 9.56
N LEU A 195 -2.65 -3.73 10.66
CA LEU A 195 -3.20 -2.39 10.88
C LEU A 195 -2.72 -1.42 9.81
N LEU A 196 -1.41 -1.41 9.54
CA LEU A 196 -0.77 -0.60 8.50
C LEU A 196 -1.32 -0.92 7.11
N MET A 197 -1.52 -2.20 6.79
CA MET A 197 -2.16 -2.58 5.54
C MET A 197 -3.60 -2.07 5.45
N ARG A 198 -4.38 -2.14 6.53
CA ARG A 198 -5.77 -1.66 6.54
C ARG A 198 -5.82 -0.15 6.28
N SER A 199 -5.05 0.62 7.04
CA SER A 199 -5.00 2.08 6.87
C SER A 199 -4.50 2.52 5.50
N LEU A 200 -3.46 1.87 4.97
CA LEU A 200 -2.97 2.17 3.62
C LEU A 200 -4.02 1.90 2.55
N ARG A 201 -4.83 0.84 2.69
CA ARG A 201 -5.94 0.58 1.75
C ARG A 201 -7.00 1.66 1.81
N ASP A 202 -7.37 2.09 3.02
CA ASP A 202 -8.33 3.18 3.21
C ASP A 202 -7.79 4.49 2.62
N LEU A 203 -6.49 4.76 2.80
CA LEU A 203 -5.81 5.90 2.20
C LEU A 203 -5.76 5.84 0.67
N VAL A 204 -5.55 4.67 0.06
CA VAL A 204 -5.59 4.52 -1.41
C VAL A 204 -6.97 4.93 -1.95
N LEU A 205 -8.05 4.55 -1.24
CA LEU A 205 -9.41 4.95 -1.61
C LEU A 205 -9.66 6.44 -1.35
N ALA A 206 -9.26 6.96 -0.19
CA ALA A 206 -9.43 8.36 0.17
C ALA A 206 -8.64 9.32 -0.73
N ALA A 207 -7.46 8.90 -1.20
CA ALA A 207 -6.65 9.64 -2.15
C ALA A 207 -7.24 9.66 -3.57
N GLY A 208 -8.30 8.88 -3.82
CA GLY A 208 -8.93 8.79 -5.14
C GLY A 208 -8.04 8.13 -6.19
N ILE A 209 -7.13 7.23 -5.79
CA ILE A 209 -6.27 6.52 -6.74
C ILE A 209 -7.14 5.55 -7.56
N PRO A 210 -7.13 5.66 -8.90
CA PRO A 210 -7.92 4.77 -9.75
C PRO A 210 -7.35 3.35 -9.69
N TRP A 211 -8.08 2.43 -9.04
CA TRP A 211 -7.68 1.03 -8.90
C TRP A 211 -7.86 0.21 -10.19
N GLU A 212 -8.58 0.75 -11.16
CA GLU A 212 -8.77 0.17 -12.50
C GLU A 212 -7.47 0.21 -13.31
N LEU A 213 -6.64 1.22 -13.08
CA LEU A 213 -5.38 1.41 -13.78
C LEU A 213 -4.24 0.60 -13.13
N PRO A 214 -3.26 0.12 -13.91
CA PRO A 214 -2.03 -0.40 -13.34
C PRO A 214 -1.26 0.72 -12.62
N TRP A 215 -0.59 0.39 -11.53
CA TRP A 215 0.13 1.35 -10.68
C TRP A 215 1.13 2.23 -11.46
N ALA A 216 1.77 1.66 -12.49
CA ALA A 216 2.67 2.39 -13.38
C ALA A 216 1.99 3.57 -14.10
N LYS A 217 0.70 3.46 -14.43
CA LYS A 217 -0.09 4.49 -15.13
C LYS A 217 -0.77 5.50 -14.18
N VAL A 218 -0.70 5.29 -12.87
CA VAL A 218 -1.25 6.25 -11.89
C VAL A 218 -0.40 7.53 -11.90
N PRO A 219 -0.99 8.74 -11.97
CA PRO A 219 -0.25 10.00 -12.04
C PRO A 219 0.61 10.22 -10.79
N VAL A 220 1.81 10.75 -10.99
CA VAL A 220 2.80 10.96 -9.92
C VAL A 220 2.25 11.89 -8.84
N SER A 221 1.50 12.93 -9.20
CA SER A 221 0.91 13.87 -8.24
C SER A 221 -0.06 13.22 -7.24
N LEU A 222 -0.76 12.13 -7.62
CA LEU A 222 -1.61 11.39 -6.69
C LEU A 222 -0.78 10.46 -5.78
N LYS A 223 0.28 9.86 -6.32
CA LYS A 223 1.23 9.04 -5.55
C LYS A 223 1.90 9.87 -4.47
N ASP A 224 2.36 11.08 -4.81
CA ASP A 224 3.04 11.97 -3.86
C ASP A 224 2.10 12.38 -2.71
N LYS A 225 0.85 12.73 -3.03
CA LYS A 225 -0.16 13.04 -2.00
C LYS A 225 -0.41 11.83 -1.10
N PHE A 226 -0.54 10.66 -1.68
CA PHE A 226 -0.73 9.40 -0.95
C PHE A 226 0.45 9.10 -0.02
N PHE A 227 1.69 9.17 -0.52
CA PHE A 227 2.89 8.93 0.29
C PHE A 227 3.03 9.94 1.44
N ASN A 228 2.77 11.22 1.18
CA ASN A 228 2.82 12.26 2.22
C ASN A 228 1.80 12.03 3.34
N VAL A 229 0.57 11.60 2.99
CA VAL A 229 -0.46 11.31 4.00
C VAL A 229 -0.13 10.01 4.75
N ALA A 230 0.33 8.98 4.05
CA ALA A 230 0.74 7.71 4.64
C ALA A 230 1.90 7.89 5.63
N ALA A 231 2.92 8.66 5.27
CA ALA A 231 4.06 8.97 6.13
C ALA A 231 3.66 9.74 7.39
N LYS A 232 2.67 10.64 7.29
CA LYS A 232 2.12 11.37 8.45
C LYS A 232 1.33 10.45 9.39
N GLN A 233 0.55 9.51 8.85
CA GLN A 233 -0.25 8.58 9.66
C GLN A 233 0.60 7.47 10.30
N HIS A 234 1.62 6.99 9.59
CA HIS A 234 2.47 5.89 10.04
C HIS A 234 3.95 6.28 9.92
N PRO A 235 4.53 6.91 10.97
CA PRO A 235 5.92 7.34 10.96
C PRO A 235 6.94 6.22 10.69
N ILE A 236 6.60 4.95 10.97
CA ILE A 236 7.43 3.79 10.63
C ILE A 236 7.74 3.71 9.12
N LEU A 237 6.88 4.25 8.26
CA LEU A 237 7.05 4.23 6.81
C LEU A 237 8.18 5.15 6.32
N LEU A 238 8.61 6.12 7.13
CA LEU A 238 9.73 7.01 6.81
C LEU A 238 11.08 6.30 6.82
N ARG A 239 11.16 5.09 7.39
CA ARG A 239 12.39 4.30 7.46
C ARG A 239 12.75 3.62 6.14
N TYR A 240 11.80 3.52 5.21
CA TYR A 240 11.99 2.78 3.96
C TYR A 240 12.36 3.73 2.84
N GLU A 241 13.44 3.40 2.13
CA GLU A 241 13.94 4.22 1.03
C GLU A 241 12.89 4.39 -0.08
N ASN A 242 12.69 5.62 -0.55
CA ASN A 242 11.75 5.97 -1.62
C ASN A 242 10.31 5.44 -1.38
N HIS A 243 9.92 5.24 -0.11
CA HIS A 243 8.61 4.69 0.27
C HIS A 243 8.29 3.33 -0.37
N TRP A 244 9.30 2.49 -0.65
CA TRP A 244 9.09 1.22 -1.37
C TRP A 244 8.05 0.31 -0.68
N ALA A 245 8.05 0.26 0.66
CA ALA A 245 7.11 -0.56 1.41
C ALA A 245 5.67 -0.11 1.22
N THR A 246 5.43 1.21 1.28
CA THR A 246 4.11 1.81 1.03
C THR A 246 3.65 1.56 -0.41
N GLU A 247 4.57 1.67 -1.36
CA GLU A 247 4.31 1.44 -2.77
C GLU A 247 3.90 -0.02 -3.05
N GLU A 248 4.64 -1.00 -2.50
CA GLU A 248 4.36 -2.43 -2.72
C GLU A 248 3.02 -2.86 -2.10
N ILE A 249 2.68 -2.36 -0.91
CA ILE A 249 1.37 -2.63 -0.28
C ILE A 249 0.23 -2.05 -1.15
N ALA A 250 0.39 -0.82 -1.66
CA ALA A 250 -0.59 -0.19 -2.53
C ALA A 250 -0.75 -0.95 -3.87
N LYS A 251 0.36 -1.35 -4.49
CA LYS A 251 0.37 -2.20 -5.70
C LYS A 251 -0.39 -3.50 -5.47
N GLN A 252 -0.11 -4.19 -4.36
CA GLN A 252 -0.76 -5.45 -4.02
C GLN A 252 -2.29 -5.26 -3.86
N TYR A 253 -2.72 -4.21 -3.16
CA TYR A 253 -4.13 -3.90 -2.98
C TYR A 253 -4.84 -3.63 -4.32
N ILE A 254 -4.28 -2.74 -5.15
CA ILE A 254 -4.85 -2.37 -6.44
C ILE A 254 -4.91 -3.58 -7.39
N LYS A 255 -3.85 -4.40 -7.42
CA LYS A 255 -3.84 -5.66 -8.20
C LYS A 255 -4.96 -6.60 -7.77
N ASN A 256 -5.15 -6.79 -6.46
CA ASN A 256 -6.21 -7.65 -5.93
C ASN A 256 -7.61 -7.10 -6.20
N LYS A 257 -7.81 -5.79 -6.02
CA LYS A 257 -9.09 -5.12 -6.29
C LYS A 257 -9.46 -5.19 -7.77
N ARG A 258 -8.48 -4.97 -8.65
CA ARG A 258 -8.67 -5.10 -10.10
C ARG A 258 -9.00 -6.53 -10.52
N ARG A 259 -8.31 -7.53 -9.96
CA ARG A 259 -8.66 -8.95 -10.15
C ARG A 259 -10.11 -9.23 -9.78
N LEU A 260 -10.54 -8.78 -8.60
CA LEU A 260 -11.93 -8.94 -8.15
C LEU A 260 -12.92 -8.22 -9.09
N GLY A 261 -12.56 -7.05 -9.60
CA GLY A 261 -13.37 -6.33 -10.59
C GLY A 261 -13.54 -7.09 -11.91
N TYR A 262 -12.51 -7.79 -12.38
CA TYR A 262 -12.61 -8.69 -13.54
C TYR A 262 -13.46 -9.91 -13.23
N ASP A 263 -13.26 -10.54 -12.08
CA ASP A 263 -14.00 -11.74 -11.67
C ASP A 263 -15.51 -11.45 -11.52
N ASN A 264 -15.86 -10.25 -11.02
CA ASN A 264 -17.23 -9.78 -10.88
C ASN A 264 -17.82 -9.20 -12.17
N GLY A 265 -17.02 -9.02 -13.22
CA GLY A 265 -17.43 -8.40 -14.49
C GLY A 265 -17.72 -6.90 -14.41
N SER A 266 -17.35 -6.23 -13.32
CA SER A 266 -17.51 -4.77 -13.18
C SER A 266 -16.47 -3.99 -13.98
N LEU A 267 -15.34 -4.64 -14.31
CA LEU A 267 -14.28 -4.05 -15.12
C LEU A 267 -14.11 -4.86 -16.40
N GLU A 268 -14.02 -4.16 -17.53
CA GLU A 268 -13.74 -4.80 -18.81
C GLU A 268 -12.28 -5.26 -18.85
N VAL A 269 -12.08 -6.53 -19.21
CA VAL A 269 -10.74 -7.08 -19.41
C VAL A 269 -10.15 -6.39 -20.64
N PRO A 270 -8.98 -5.73 -20.54
CA PRO A 270 -8.37 -5.06 -21.68
C PRO A 270 -8.23 -6.01 -22.87
N ALA A 271 -8.46 -5.52 -24.09
CA ALA A 271 -8.45 -6.34 -25.31
C ALA A 271 -7.13 -7.12 -25.48
N GLU A 272 -6.01 -6.54 -25.01
CA GLU A 272 -4.70 -7.18 -24.94
C GLU A 272 -4.75 -8.56 -24.26
N TYR A 273 -5.61 -8.74 -23.25
CA TYR A 273 -5.77 -9.99 -22.51
C TYR A 273 -6.96 -10.84 -22.97
N GLY A 274 -7.64 -10.47 -24.06
CA GLY A 274 -8.77 -11.23 -24.60
C GLY A 274 -8.40 -12.69 -24.92
N TYR A 275 -7.15 -12.94 -25.32
CA TYR A 275 -6.63 -14.29 -25.57
C TYR A 275 -6.62 -15.18 -24.31
N LEU A 276 -6.46 -14.61 -23.11
CA LEU A 276 -6.50 -15.36 -21.85
C LEU A 276 -7.91 -15.87 -21.58
N LYS A 277 -8.95 -15.07 -21.90
CA LYS A 277 -10.36 -15.49 -21.80
C LYS A 277 -10.68 -16.58 -22.81
N ALA A 278 -10.17 -16.48 -24.05
CA ALA A 278 -10.32 -17.54 -25.04
C ALA A 278 -9.61 -18.85 -24.60
N ASN A 279 -8.44 -18.74 -23.98
CA ASN A 279 -7.70 -19.89 -23.46
C ASN A 279 -8.33 -20.50 -22.20
N SER A 280 -8.90 -19.68 -21.32
CA SER A 280 -9.64 -20.17 -20.15
C SER A 280 -10.96 -20.83 -20.55
N ALA A 281 -11.67 -20.29 -21.55
CA ALA A 281 -12.87 -20.92 -22.09
C ALA A 281 -12.59 -22.28 -22.75
N LYS A 282 -11.42 -22.45 -23.37
CA LYS A 282 -10.95 -23.76 -23.89
C LYS A 282 -10.56 -24.75 -22.79
N ARG A 283 -10.34 -24.28 -21.55
CA ARG A 283 -10.00 -25.13 -20.42
C ARG A 283 -11.29 -25.52 -19.69
N ASP A 284 -11.66 -26.79 -19.75
CA ASP A 284 -12.75 -27.31 -18.92
C ASP A 284 -12.40 -27.13 -17.43
N PRO A 285 -13.15 -26.32 -16.66
CA PRO A 285 -12.92 -26.15 -15.23
C PRO A 285 -13.41 -27.37 -14.44
N SER A 286 -14.37 -28.14 -14.97
CA SER A 286 -14.90 -29.35 -14.34
C SER A 286 -14.00 -30.57 -14.52
N ALA A 287 -13.05 -30.53 -15.44
CA ALA A 287 -12.13 -31.65 -15.65
C ALA A 287 -11.16 -31.72 -14.46
N PRO A 288 -11.21 -32.78 -13.63
CA PRO A 288 -10.35 -32.88 -12.45
C PRO A 288 -8.89 -32.83 -12.89
N ARG A 289 -8.04 -32.14 -12.12
CA ARG A 289 -6.61 -31.96 -12.42
C ARG A 289 -5.92 -33.30 -12.74
N GLY A 290 -6.29 -34.39 -12.05
CA GLY A 290 -5.79 -35.74 -12.30
C GLY A 290 -6.08 -36.28 -13.72
N ARG A 291 -7.24 -35.94 -14.31
CA ARG A 291 -7.59 -36.37 -15.67
C ARG A 291 -6.78 -35.62 -16.73
N LYS A 292 -6.37 -34.38 -16.44
CA LYS A 292 -5.50 -33.60 -17.32
C LYS A 292 -4.08 -34.19 -17.35
N LEU A 293 -3.52 -34.54 -16.19
CA LEU A 293 -2.23 -35.22 -16.10
C LEU A 293 -2.27 -36.58 -16.82
N ALA A 294 -3.32 -37.38 -16.59
CA ALA A 294 -3.48 -38.66 -17.28
C ALA A 294 -3.58 -38.50 -18.81
N ASN A 295 -4.28 -37.48 -19.31
CA ASN A 295 -4.37 -37.21 -20.75
C ASN A 295 -3.03 -36.74 -21.34
N VAL A 296 -2.25 -35.93 -20.61
CA VAL A 296 -0.90 -35.52 -21.03
C VAL A 296 0.03 -36.72 -21.11
N ASP A 297 -0.01 -37.61 -20.11
CA ASP A 297 0.80 -38.83 -20.11
C ASP A 297 0.39 -39.81 -21.21
N GLN A 298 -0.91 -39.97 -21.45
CA GLN A 298 -1.41 -40.75 -22.57
C GLN A 298 -0.97 -40.16 -23.91
N ALA A 299 -1.05 -38.84 -24.09
CA ALA A 299 -0.58 -38.16 -25.29
C ALA A 299 0.94 -38.35 -25.50
N LYS A 300 1.75 -38.22 -24.45
CA LYS A 300 3.21 -38.51 -24.50
C LYS A 300 3.48 -39.97 -24.89
N LYS A 301 2.75 -40.93 -24.31
CA LYS A 301 2.88 -42.36 -24.64
C LYS A 301 2.51 -42.65 -26.10
N VAL A 302 1.42 -42.06 -26.60
CA VAL A 302 1.00 -42.19 -28.01
C VAL A 302 2.02 -41.56 -28.96
N ALA A 303 2.53 -40.37 -28.64
CA ALA A 303 3.56 -39.69 -29.43
C ALA A 303 4.86 -40.51 -29.49
N LYS A 304 5.33 -41.04 -28.37
CA LYS A 304 6.51 -41.92 -28.30
C LYS A 304 6.32 -43.17 -29.17
N LYS A 305 5.17 -43.84 -29.03
CA LYS A 305 4.83 -45.03 -29.85
C LYS A 305 4.79 -44.71 -31.35
N LYS A 306 4.25 -43.55 -31.74
CA LYS A 306 4.21 -43.10 -33.14
C LYS A 306 5.62 -42.84 -33.68
N ASN A 307 6.51 -42.24 -32.87
CA ASN A 307 7.89 -41.98 -33.25
C ASN A 307 8.70 -43.29 -33.39
N ASP A 308 8.51 -44.25 -32.49
CA ASP A 308 9.13 -45.58 -32.58
C ASP A 308 8.69 -46.33 -33.84
N VAL A 309 7.42 -46.26 -34.20
CA VAL A 309 6.90 -46.85 -35.45
C VAL A 309 7.49 -46.14 -36.67
N ALA A 310 7.57 -44.81 -36.66
CA ALA A 310 8.19 -44.05 -37.75
C ALA A 310 9.67 -44.42 -37.92
N ARG A 311 10.43 -44.55 -36.82
CA ARG A 311 11.84 -44.98 -36.83
C ARG A 311 12.01 -46.42 -37.34
N LYS A 312 11.07 -47.32 -37.05
CA LYS A 312 11.09 -48.69 -37.58
C LYS A 312 10.72 -48.77 -39.06
N ARG A 313 9.87 -47.86 -39.55
CA ARG A 313 9.43 -47.81 -40.97
C ARG A 313 10.34 -46.97 -41.86
N ALA A 314 11.17 -46.10 -41.28
CA ALA A 314 12.18 -45.38 -42.05
C ALA A 314 13.11 -46.41 -42.70
N PRO A 315 13.22 -46.43 -44.05
CA PRO A 315 14.08 -47.38 -44.73
C PRO A 315 15.49 -47.20 -44.17
N ARG A 316 16.08 -48.30 -43.68
CA ARG A 316 17.50 -48.36 -43.34
C ARG A 316 18.23 -47.96 -44.62
N LYS A 317 18.56 -46.68 -44.77
CA LYS A 317 19.55 -46.22 -45.74
C LYS A 317 20.80 -46.96 -45.34
N THR A 318 21.04 -48.07 -46.02
CA THR A 318 22.26 -48.84 -45.91
C THR A 318 23.35 -47.81 -46.10
N LYS A 319 24.14 -47.59 -45.04
CA LYS A 319 25.34 -46.77 -45.12
C LYS A 319 26.19 -47.43 -46.19
N LYS A 320 26.07 -46.94 -47.43
CA LYS A 320 26.99 -47.26 -48.51
C LYS A 320 28.34 -46.83 -47.95
N ALA A 321 29.21 -47.80 -47.70
CA ALA A 321 30.53 -47.59 -47.14
C ALA A 321 31.25 -46.59 -48.03
N GLY A 322 31.24 -45.31 -47.62
CA GLY A 322 32.09 -44.30 -48.18
C GLY A 322 33.51 -44.60 -47.73
N PRO A 323 34.49 -44.61 -48.65
CA PRO A 323 35.86 -44.96 -48.34
C PRO A 323 36.41 -44.02 -47.26
N SER A 324 37.08 -44.63 -46.29
CA SER A 324 37.79 -43.99 -45.20
C SER A 324 38.91 -43.10 -45.73
N THR A 325 38.64 -41.81 -45.93
CA THR A 325 39.70 -40.81 -46.01
C THR A 325 40.06 -40.41 -44.59
N SER A 326 41.02 -41.17 -44.05
CA SER A 326 41.98 -40.71 -43.05
C SER A 326 42.41 -39.28 -43.37
N SER A 327 42.01 -38.31 -42.56
CA SER A 327 42.78 -37.08 -42.42
C SER A 327 42.83 -36.67 -40.95
N LYS A 328 44.05 -36.84 -40.46
CA LYS A 328 44.58 -36.45 -39.16
C LYS A 328 44.76 -34.94 -39.22
N GLY A 329 43.79 -34.19 -38.70
CA GLY A 329 43.83 -32.73 -38.65
C GLY A 329 43.84 -32.24 -37.21
N LYS A 330 45.05 -32.07 -36.64
CA LYS A 330 45.28 -31.25 -35.45
C LYS A 330 45.07 -29.78 -35.83
N GLY A 331 44.24 -29.10 -35.06
CA GLY A 331 44.08 -27.64 -35.01
C GLY A 331 42.80 -27.40 -34.20
N LYS A 332 42.83 -27.04 -32.92
CA LYS A 332 43.42 -25.83 -32.32
C LYS A 332 43.14 -24.60 -33.17
N ALA A 333 41.85 -24.29 -33.31
CA ALA A 333 41.37 -22.94 -33.56
C ALA A 333 40.40 -22.60 -32.43
N CYS A 334 40.84 -21.67 -31.60
CA CYS A 334 40.01 -20.80 -30.79
C CYS A 334 38.98 -20.13 -31.70
N VAL A 335 37.73 -20.53 -31.58
CA VAL A 335 36.61 -19.73 -32.07
C VAL A 335 35.84 -19.34 -30.83
N VAL A 336 36.02 -18.07 -30.50
CA VAL A 336 35.14 -17.27 -29.67
C VAL A 336 33.88 -17.12 -30.52
N ASP A 337 32.80 -17.78 -30.15
CA ASP A 337 31.46 -17.43 -30.58
C ASP A 337 30.61 -17.46 -29.31
N ASP A 338 30.02 -16.31 -29.01
CA ASP A 338 29.08 -16.02 -27.95
C ASP A 338 28.00 -17.10 -27.82
N ASP A 339 28.21 -18.02 -26.88
CA ASP A 339 27.14 -18.85 -26.31
C ASP A 339 26.29 -17.90 -25.45
N GLU A 340 25.25 -17.33 -26.05
CA GLU A 340 24.13 -16.79 -25.30
C GLU A 340 23.58 -17.91 -24.42
N GLU A 341 23.85 -17.80 -23.12
CA GLU A 341 23.19 -18.55 -22.05
C GLU A 341 21.66 -18.39 -22.18
N MET A 342 21.04 -19.25 -22.97
CA MET A 342 19.68 -19.69 -22.72
C MET A 342 19.71 -20.50 -21.44
N SER A 343 19.65 -19.79 -20.31
CA SER A 343 19.32 -20.37 -19.02
C SER A 343 17.98 -21.10 -19.18
N ASP A 344 18.08 -22.42 -19.26
CA ASP A 344 17.01 -23.38 -19.06
C ASP A 344 16.35 -23.01 -17.73
N VAL A 345 15.24 -22.28 -17.81
CA VAL A 345 14.42 -21.95 -16.65
C VAL A 345 13.85 -23.26 -16.17
N GLY A 346 14.57 -23.85 -15.21
CA GLY A 346 14.23 -25.07 -14.54
C GLY A 346 12.75 -25.04 -14.18
N ALA A 347 12.06 -26.08 -14.63
CA ALA A 347 10.76 -26.44 -14.09
C ALA A 347 10.95 -26.72 -12.59
N GLY A 348 10.80 -25.66 -11.79
CA GLY A 348 10.70 -25.75 -10.34
C GLY A 348 9.53 -26.65 -10.01
N GLU A 349 9.87 -27.88 -9.64
CA GLU A 349 8.96 -28.80 -8.97
C GLU A 349 8.54 -28.11 -7.68
N GLY A 350 7.34 -27.53 -7.71
CA GLY A 350 6.71 -26.97 -6.53
C GLY A 350 6.46 -28.11 -5.55
N GLU A 351 7.29 -28.16 -4.50
CA GLU A 351 7.03 -28.97 -3.33
C GLU A 351 5.72 -28.46 -2.70
N ASP A 352 4.66 -29.24 -2.91
CA ASP A 352 3.39 -29.07 -2.24
C ASP A 352 3.60 -29.26 -0.73
N SER A 353 3.82 -28.15 -0.02
CA SER A 353 3.73 -28.07 1.43
C SER A 353 2.27 -28.31 1.85
N SER A 354 1.91 -29.58 2.00
CA SER A 354 0.68 -30.03 2.65
C SER A 354 0.74 -29.69 4.13
N TYR A 355 0.24 -28.50 4.50
CA TYR A 355 -0.02 -28.16 5.90
C TYR A 355 -1.28 -28.92 6.34
N SER A 356 -1.09 -30.12 6.88
CA SER A 356 -2.12 -30.92 7.55
C SER A 356 -2.44 -30.21 8.86
N SER A 357 -3.61 -29.58 8.92
CA SER A 357 -4.14 -28.93 10.12
C SER A 357 -5.01 -29.92 10.88
N ASP A 358 -4.39 -30.97 11.43
CA ASP A 358 -4.99 -31.82 12.45
C ASP A 358 -4.57 -31.27 13.82
N GLY A 359 -5.31 -30.26 14.28
CA GLY A 359 -5.22 -29.73 15.62
C GLY A 359 -6.38 -30.27 16.44
N ASP A 360 -6.18 -31.45 17.02
CA ASP A 360 -7.02 -32.02 18.05
C ASP A 360 -7.14 -31.06 19.23
N GLY A 361 -8.38 -30.88 19.69
CA GLY A 361 -8.70 -30.07 20.86
C GLY A 361 -8.31 -30.77 22.15
N HIS A 362 -7.86 -29.97 23.12
CA HIS A 362 -7.93 -30.29 24.54
C HIS A 362 -8.54 -29.13 25.31
#